data_AF-A0A914WA72-F1
#
_entry.id   AF-A0A914WA72-F1
#
_cell.length_a   1.000
_cell.length_b   1.000
_cell.length_c   1.000
_cell.angle_alpha   90.00
_cell.angle_beta   90.00
_cell.angle_gamma   90.00
#
_symmetry.space_group_name_H-M   'P 1'
#
loop_
_entity.id
_entity.type
_entity.pdbx_description
1 polymer ?
#
loop_
_entity_poly.entity_id
_entity_poly.type
_entity_poly.pdbx_seq_one_letter_code
_entity_poly.pdbx_strand_id
1 'polypeptide(L)'
;MTEVKRATTTISTIAIRAGEATRIVVAVLKSVNWVQLRIDEMHPRMLDIGRSANDTARLLDIHSDLMERLKSKQEQIEELLAQADRLVTEQQEPEVAVYEAMADSLGSAWKDLNRQLQLRGNLLEETLRFYELSNQHEHVVKHLNGKLTSGVPTYGTADDMRRFAAEFEQARKDLIDVTALAMDSGASIIGQTRVLGMMVDNPERPREIVDTCMVIEEVMLRLAEQWKTTELSWEVEQAKVGAKEETEPLWRDLEAVDRWLTTAQQEIIRLSAGAEVSQASQQFDHLFTDAKQQQSTLRRVSQASERLIGNAESGQLTDRCVNLKRRFDEFLRDLETRRKNALEVTHFFQSSNVVLNQLNSMEIDIRSANAAMAGELGPLARQKAEPIVNQGRTLSHRLGASDAWTVSIEHKTNEIERKLTAIESLAASRGKEVIDFL
;
A
#
# COMPACT_ATOMS: atom_id res chain seq x y z
N MET A 1 -2.19 22.66 61.44
CA MET A 1 -1.21 23.12 62.44
C MET A 1 -0.14 23.89 61.69
N THR A 2 -0.03 25.19 61.93
CA THR A 2 0.98 26.05 61.29
C THR A 2 2.36 25.69 61.84
N GLU A 3 3.24 25.20 60.98
CA GLU A 3 4.62 24.85 61.30
C GLU A 3 5.37 26.12 61.74
N VAL A 4 5.73 26.19 63.02
CA VAL A 4 6.51 27.30 63.57
C VAL A 4 7.93 27.17 63.01
N LYS A 5 8.31 28.03 62.05
CA LYS A 5 9.70 28.16 61.58
C LYS A 5 10.60 28.52 62.77
N ARG A 6 11.27 27.51 63.34
CA ARG A 6 12.26 27.71 64.41
C ARG A 6 13.54 28.30 63.79
N ALA A 7 14.13 29.30 64.44
CA ALA A 7 15.38 29.88 63.98
C ALA A 7 16.49 28.81 64.01
N THR A 8 17.20 28.68 62.90
CA THR A 8 18.36 27.80 62.72
C THR A 8 19.60 28.63 62.44
N THR A 9 20.74 28.22 62.99
CA THR A 9 22.05 28.86 62.74
C THR A 9 22.98 27.86 62.07
N THR A 10 23.66 28.24 61.00
CA THR A 10 24.71 27.40 60.39
C THR A 10 25.90 27.32 61.34
N ILE A 11 26.26 26.10 61.75
CA ILE A 11 27.36 25.85 62.70
C ILE A 11 28.58 25.20 62.05
N SER A 12 28.42 24.59 60.88
CA SER A 12 29.51 24.00 60.11
C SER A 12 29.10 23.86 58.64
N THR A 13 30.09 23.71 57.77
CA THR A 13 29.90 23.52 56.33
C THR A 13 30.88 22.48 55.81
N ILE A 14 30.37 21.46 55.13
CA ILE A 14 31.17 20.43 54.47
C ILE A 14 31.14 20.71 52.97
N ALA A 15 32.29 21.00 52.37
CA ALA A 15 32.42 21.17 50.93
C ALA A 15 33.10 19.95 50.32
N ILE A 16 32.43 19.27 49.41
CA ILE A 16 32.96 18.12 48.66
C ILE A 16 33.11 18.54 47.21
N ARG A 17 34.28 18.24 46.62
CA ARG A 17 34.56 18.49 45.20
C ARG A 17 34.79 17.17 44.46
N ALA A 18 34.17 17.07 43.30
CA ALA A 18 34.34 15.99 42.32
C ALA A 18 34.80 16.64 41.00
N GLY A 19 35.95 16.22 40.48
CA GLY A 19 36.59 16.91 39.34
C GLY A 19 36.84 18.42 39.54
N GLU A 20 36.98 19.15 38.42
CA GLU A 20 37.20 20.62 38.42
C GLU A 20 35.89 21.44 38.51
N ALA A 21 34.79 20.88 38.02
CA ALA A 21 33.52 21.60 37.83
C ALA A 21 32.41 21.18 38.79
N THR A 22 32.62 20.21 39.70
CA THR A 22 31.55 19.74 40.60
C THR A 22 31.85 20.00 42.05
N ARG A 23 30.88 20.65 42.71
CA ARG A 23 30.96 21.04 44.10
C ARG A 23 29.60 20.87 44.74
N ILE A 24 29.59 20.20 45.89
CA ILE A 24 28.45 20.20 46.80
C ILE A 24 28.89 20.82 48.12
N VAL A 25 28.07 21.73 48.63
CA VAL A 25 28.26 22.39 49.91
C VAL A 25 27.09 21.99 50.79
N VAL A 26 27.38 21.22 51.83
CA VAL A 26 26.41 20.77 52.81
C VAL A 26 26.55 21.64 54.05
N ALA A 27 25.52 22.40 54.39
CA ALA A 27 25.45 23.17 55.61
C ALA A 27 24.90 22.29 56.75
N VAL A 28 25.56 22.38 57.91
CA VAL A 28 25.09 21.83 59.18
C VAL A 28 24.36 22.96 59.92
N LEU A 29 23.04 22.88 59.98
CA LEU A 29 22.19 23.85 60.66
C LEU A 29 21.86 23.33 62.05
N LYS A 30 22.08 24.14 63.09
CA LYS A 30 21.72 23.81 64.47
C LYS A 30 20.55 24.69 64.92
N SER A 31 19.63 24.08 65.64
CA SER A 31 18.70 24.77 66.55
C SER A 31 18.84 24.16 67.95
N VAL A 32 18.03 24.62 68.92
CA VAL A 32 18.21 24.29 70.35
C VAL A 32 18.35 22.78 70.59
N ASN A 33 17.48 21.96 69.98
CA ASN A 33 17.42 20.52 70.22
C ASN A 33 17.55 19.66 68.94
N TRP A 34 18.02 20.21 67.80
CA TRP A 34 18.10 19.43 66.56
C TRP A 34 19.14 19.99 65.58
N VAL A 35 19.60 19.11 64.66
CA VAL A 35 20.60 19.39 63.62
C VAL A 35 20.08 18.98 62.25
N GLN A 36 20.14 19.88 61.26
CA GLN A 36 19.86 19.58 59.86
C GLN A 36 21.14 19.51 59.04
N LEU A 37 21.21 18.57 58.11
CA LEU A 37 22.08 18.66 56.95
C LEU A 37 21.25 19.14 55.77
N ARG A 38 21.71 20.20 55.11
CA ARG A 38 21.06 20.76 53.93
C ARG A 38 22.10 20.95 52.84
N ILE A 39 21.76 20.59 51.62
CA ILE A 39 22.52 21.02 50.44
C ILE A 39 22.29 22.53 50.29
N ASP A 40 23.30 23.32 50.64
CA ASP A 40 23.26 24.79 50.57
C ASP A 40 23.62 25.26 49.16
N GLU A 41 24.59 24.60 48.53
CA GLU A 41 25.00 24.85 47.15
C GLU A 41 25.34 23.52 46.46
N MET A 42 24.94 23.36 45.19
CA MET A 42 25.38 22.25 44.36
C MET A 42 25.57 22.72 42.92
N HIS A 43 26.72 22.40 42.35
CA HIS A 43 27.02 22.60 40.94
C HIS A 43 27.57 21.29 40.36
N PRO A 44 26.99 20.74 39.27
CA PRO A 44 25.72 21.11 38.63
C PRO A 44 24.53 21.04 39.59
N ARG A 45 23.45 21.78 39.31
CA ARG A 45 22.28 21.85 40.21
C ARG A 45 21.65 20.47 40.36
N MET A 46 20.98 20.23 41.48
CA MET A 46 20.44 18.91 41.80
C MET A 46 19.32 18.41 40.84
N LEU A 47 18.65 19.31 40.11
CA LEU A 47 17.70 18.94 39.04
C LEU A 47 18.27 19.20 37.63
N ASP A 48 19.56 19.53 37.52
CA ASP A 48 20.23 19.64 36.22
C ASP A 48 20.47 18.23 35.67
N ILE A 49 19.87 17.94 34.51
CA ILE A 49 19.86 16.63 33.86
C ILE A 49 20.52 16.64 32.47
N GLY A 50 21.00 17.80 32.01
CA GLY A 50 21.58 17.95 30.67
C GLY A 50 20.53 18.06 29.56
N ARG A 51 21.00 18.31 28.33
CA ARG A 51 20.14 18.55 27.14
C ARG A 51 20.38 17.55 26.00
N SER A 52 21.22 16.54 26.23
CA SER A 52 21.55 15.50 25.26
C SER A 52 22.10 14.27 25.98
N ALA A 53 22.11 13.12 25.31
CA ALA A 53 22.69 11.88 25.85
C ALA A 53 24.14 12.08 26.34
N ASN A 54 24.96 12.80 25.55
CA ASN A 54 26.34 13.07 25.90
C ASN A 54 26.48 14.01 27.11
N ASP A 55 25.62 15.03 27.23
CA ASP A 55 25.63 15.92 28.39
C ASP A 55 25.18 15.18 29.66
N THR A 56 24.11 14.39 29.56
CA THR A 56 23.60 13.59 30.68
C THR A 56 24.59 12.51 31.11
N ALA A 57 25.25 11.83 30.17
CA ALA A 57 26.31 10.87 30.48
C ALA A 57 27.45 11.52 31.28
N ARG A 58 27.89 12.73 30.88
CA ARG A 58 28.89 13.49 31.65
C ARG A 58 28.41 13.84 33.05
N LEU A 59 27.15 14.26 33.20
CA LEU A 59 26.57 14.55 34.51
C LEU A 59 26.49 13.29 35.39
N LEU A 60 26.17 12.14 34.80
CA LEU A 60 26.10 10.86 35.49
C LEU A 60 27.49 10.37 35.95
N ASP A 61 28.51 10.49 35.09
CA ASP A 61 29.90 10.14 35.44
C ASP A 61 30.40 10.99 36.61
N ILE A 62 30.19 12.30 36.52
CA ILE A 62 30.52 13.27 37.58
C ILE A 62 29.78 12.93 38.88
N HIS A 63 28.48 12.60 38.78
CA HIS A 63 27.67 12.25 39.95
C HIS A 63 28.15 10.94 40.58
N SER A 64 28.58 9.97 39.78
CA SER A 64 29.13 8.70 40.24
C SER A 64 30.45 8.89 41.01
N ASP A 65 31.36 9.72 40.51
CA ASP A 65 32.59 10.12 41.25
C ASP A 65 32.24 10.83 42.57
N LEU A 66 31.23 11.71 42.57
CA LEU A 66 30.76 12.36 43.79
C LEU A 66 30.25 11.33 44.82
N MET A 67 29.46 10.35 44.38
CA MET A 67 28.91 9.30 45.25
C MET A 67 30.01 8.40 45.83
N GLU A 68 31.03 8.07 45.03
CA GLU A 68 32.18 7.30 45.50
C GLU A 68 32.97 8.07 46.57
N ARG A 69 33.22 9.37 46.35
CA ARG A 69 33.89 10.24 47.33
C ARG A 69 33.06 10.41 48.59
N LEU A 70 31.75 10.57 48.48
CA LEU A 70 30.85 10.68 49.63
C LEU A 70 30.87 9.40 50.46
N LYS A 71 30.87 8.24 49.80
CA LYS A 71 30.99 6.94 50.45
C LYS A 71 32.30 6.79 51.22
N SER A 72 33.42 7.31 50.69
CA SER A 72 34.70 7.33 51.44
C SER A 72 34.67 8.19 52.71
N LYS A 73 33.70 9.11 52.84
CA LYS A 73 33.47 9.94 54.04
C LYS A 73 32.45 9.34 55.01
N GLN A 74 31.75 8.28 54.61
CA GLN A 74 30.75 7.59 55.43
C GLN A 74 31.34 7.13 56.76
N GLU A 75 32.49 6.43 56.75
CA GLU A 75 33.13 5.92 57.96
C GLU A 75 33.52 7.05 58.94
N GLN A 76 33.96 8.20 58.41
CA GLN A 76 34.31 9.37 59.24
C GLN A 76 33.07 9.96 59.93
N ILE A 77 31.92 9.92 59.25
CA ILE A 77 30.65 10.43 59.81
C ILE A 77 30.07 9.43 60.81
N GLU A 78 30.18 8.13 60.54
CA GLU A 78 29.80 7.08 61.49
C GLU A 78 30.65 7.14 62.77
N GLU A 79 31.95 7.42 62.65
CA GLU A 79 32.83 7.63 63.81
C GLU A 79 32.45 8.89 64.60
N LEU A 80 32.08 9.99 63.92
CA LEU A 80 31.60 11.22 64.57
C LEU A 80 30.26 11.02 65.27
N LEU A 81 29.35 10.24 64.68
CA LEU A 81 28.08 9.85 65.33
C LEU A 81 28.36 9.00 66.58
N ALA A 82 29.25 8.01 66.48
CA ALA A 82 29.65 7.20 67.62
C ALA A 82 30.36 8.01 68.73
N GLN A 83 31.10 9.06 68.37
CA GLN A 83 31.66 10.01 69.35
C GLN A 83 30.58 10.84 70.02
N ALA A 84 29.56 11.28 69.29
CA ALA A 84 28.42 11.99 69.85
C ALA A 84 27.63 11.10 70.84
N ASP A 85 27.41 9.83 70.49
CA ASP A 85 26.76 8.84 71.37
C ASP A 85 27.57 8.58 72.66
N ARG A 86 28.91 8.60 72.57
CA ARG A 86 29.76 8.51 73.77
C ARG A 86 29.60 9.73 74.68
N LEU A 87 29.54 10.93 74.10
CA LEU A 87 29.35 12.18 74.87
C LEU A 87 27.98 12.24 75.55
N VAL A 88 26.93 11.65 74.97
CA VAL A 88 25.64 11.45 75.65
C VAL A 88 25.82 10.69 76.97
N THR A 89 26.70 9.69 76.98
CA THR A 89 26.94 8.80 78.13
C THR A 89 27.75 9.49 79.24
N GLU A 90 28.50 10.54 78.91
CA GLU A 90 29.41 11.26 79.82
C GLU A 90 28.78 12.52 80.45
N GLN A 91 27.64 12.98 79.95
CA GLN A 91 26.97 14.23 80.34
C GLN A 91 25.91 14.05 81.44
N GLN A 92 25.47 15.14 82.07
CA GLN A 92 24.36 15.16 83.05
C GLN A 92 23.09 15.80 82.48
N GLU A 93 21.92 15.44 83.02
CA GLU A 93 20.63 16.08 82.70
C GLU A 93 20.71 17.61 82.92
N PRO A 94 20.24 18.46 81.97
CA PRO A 94 19.44 18.16 80.78
C PRO A 94 20.24 18.01 79.47
N GLU A 95 21.58 18.05 79.52
CA GLU A 95 22.43 18.05 78.32
C GLU A 95 22.38 16.71 77.56
N VAL A 96 22.22 15.59 78.28
CA VAL A 96 22.04 14.24 77.72
C VAL A 96 20.93 14.19 76.66
N ALA A 97 19.74 14.70 77.00
CA ALA A 97 18.58 14.68 76.10
C ALA A 97 18.78 15.55 74.85
N VAL A 98 19.58 16.61 74.95
CA VAL A 98 19.94 17.46 73.81
C VAL A 98 20.93 16.73 72.89
N TYR A 99 21.93 16.05 73.45
CA TYR A 99 22.91 15.30 72.68
C TYR A 99 22.31 14.07 71.98
N GLU A 100 21.39 13.33 72.63
CA GLU A 100 20.64 12.23 72.00
C GLU A 100 19.84 12.75 70.80
N ALA A 101 19.01 13.78 71.00
CA ALA A 101 18.20 14.36 69.94
C ALA A 101 19.07 14.91 68.78
N MET A 102 20.26 15.43 69.08
CA MET A 102 21.20 15.90 68.07
C MET A 102 21.85 14.76 67.27
N ALA A 103 22.24 13.66 67.91
CA ALA A 103 22.83 12.49 67.25
C ALA A 103 21.82 11.82 66.31
N ASP A 104 20.59 11.59 66.78
CA ASP A 104 19.49 11.04 65.98
C ASP A 104 19.17 11.94 64.77
N SER A 105 19.11 13.26 64.99
CA SER A 105 18.84 14.25 63.95
C SER A 105 19.93 14.29 62.88
N LEU A 106 21.21 14.18 63.28
CA LEU A 106 22.35 14.14 62.35
C LEU A 106 22.34 12.85 61.53
N GLY A 107 22.11 11.70 62.17
CA GLY A 107 22.01 10.41 61.49
C GLY A 107 20.86 10.36 60.48
N SER A 108 19.69 10.91 60.83
CA SER A 108 18.56 11.04 59.90
C SER A 108 18.90 11.96 58.74
N ALA A 109 19.46 13.14 59.01
CA ALA A 109 19.78 14.12 57.98
C ALA A 109 20.84 13.60 56.99
N TRP A 110 21.79 12.79 57.46
CA TRP A 110 22.78 12.14 56.60
C TRP A 110 22.16 11.08 55.69
N LYS A 111 21.26 10.25 56.23
CA LYS A 111 20.48 9.29 55.44
C LYS A 111 19.62 9.99 54.38
N ASP A 112 19.00 11.11 54.73
CA ASP A 112 18.19 11.91 53.80
C ASP A 112 19.02 12.53 52.68
N LEU A 113 20.22 13.04 52.98
CA LEU A 113 21.14 13.54 51.96
C LEU A 113 21.56 12.44 50.99
N ASN A 114 21.98 11.27 51.52
CA ASN A 114 22.34 10.12 50.69
C ASN A 114 21.17 9.67 49.82
N ARG A 115 19.96 9.62 50.37
CA ARG A 115 18.75 9.29 49.61
C ARG A 115 18.50 10.27 48.46
N GLN A 116 18.63 11.57 48.69
CA GLN A 116 18.47 12.58 47.65
C GLN A 116 19.49 12.38 46.52
N LEU A 117 20.76 12.15 46.85
CA LEU A 117 21.80 11.95 45.85
C LEU A 117 21.59 10.65 45.06
N GLN A 118 21.19 9.56 45.73
CA GLN A 118 20.80 8.32 45.03
C GLN A 118 19.64 8.55 44.05
N LEU A 119 18.62 9.31 44.44
CA LEU A 119 17.52 9.66 43.55
C LEU A 119 17.97 10.51 42.35
N ARG A 120 18.96 11.40 42.53
CA ARG A 120 19.58 12.12 41.42
C ARG A 120 20.33 11.18 40.47
N GLY A 121 21.04 10.17 40.99
CA GLY A 121 21.68 9.14 40.17
C GLY A 121 20.67 8.43 39.27
N ASN A 122 19.58 7.91 39.86
CA ASN A 122 18.51 7.26 39.12
C ASN A 122 17.85 8.19 38.08
N LEU A 123 17.66 9.47 38.42
CA LEU A 123 17.14 10.48 37.49
C LEU A 123 18.05 10.67 36.28
N LEU A 124 19.36 10.73 36.49
CA LEU A 124 20.35 10.88 35.42
C LEU A 124 20.46 9.63 34.55
N GLU A 125 20.40 8.44 35.14
CA GLU A 125 20.36 7.16 34.41
C GLU A 125 19.13 7.07 33.50
N GLU A 126 17.94 7.38 34.03
CA GLU A 126 16.70 7.37 33.25
C GLU A 126 16.73 8.47 32.17
N THR A 127 17.30 9.65 32.47
CA THR A 127 17.45 10.72 31.47
C THR A 127 18.40 10.33 30.34
N LEU A 128 19.50 9.62 30.64
CA LEU A 128 20.42 9.13 29.62
C LEU A 128 19.69 8.16 28.69
N ARG A 129 18.97 7.20 29.27
CA ARG A 129 18.13 6.25 28.52
C ARG A 129 17.09 6.96 27.65
N PHE A 130 16.42 7.99 28.17
CA PHE A 130 15.47 8.80 27.42
C PHE A 130 16.09 9.43 26.17
N TYR A 131 17.27 10.05 26.30
CA TYR A 131 17.95 10.64 25.15
C TYR A 131 18.48 9.58 24.16
N GLU A 132 18.89 8.41 24.63
CA GLU A 132 19.25 7.28 23.75
C GLU A 132 18.04 6.80 22.95
N LEU A 133 16.87 6.66 23.58
CA LEU A 133 15.61 6.33 22.91
C LEU A 133 15.20 7.42 21.93
N SER A 134 15.35 8.70 22.29
CA SER A 134 15.11 9.84 21.39
C SER A 134 16.01 9.78 20.15
N ASN A 135 17.30 9.45 20.31
CA ASN A 135 18.23 9.31 19.18
C ASN A 135 17.84 8.12 18.29
N GLN A 136 17.46 6.98 18.89
CA GLN A 136 16.97 5.81 18.15
C GLN A 136 15.70 6.15 17.35
N HIS A 137 14.75 6.86 17.95
CA HIS A 137 13.57 7.38 17.26
C HIS A 137 13.96 8.22 16.04
N GLU A 138 14.88 9.18 16.20
CA GLU A 138 15.34 10.01 15.08
C GLU A 138 15.98 9.18 13.96
N HIS A 139 16.73 8.13 14.29
CA HIS A 139 17.31 7.22 13.30
C HIS A 139 16.24 6.47 12.51
N VAL A 140 15.21 5.96 13.19
CA VAL A 140 14.08 5.27 12.54
C VAL A 140 13.29 6.24 11.65
N VAL A 141 13.00 7.46 12.13
CA VAL A 141 12.34 8.52 11.34
C VAL A 141 13.14 8.86 10.09
N LYS A 142 14.47 9.05 10.21
CA LYS A 142 15.34 9.34 9.06
C LYS A 142 15.31 8.21 8.02
N HIS A 143 15.33 6.95 8.48
CA HIS A 143 15.22 5.78 7.61
C HIS A 143 13.88 5.73 6.88
N LEU A 144 12.77 5.92 7.60
CA LEU A 144 11.42 5.95 7.03
C LEU A 144 11.27 7.09 6.01
N ASN A 145 11.70 8.30 6.36
CA ASN A 145 11.64 9.45 5.45
C ASN A 145 12.52 9.28 4.21
N GLY A 146 13.68 8.63 4.34
CA GLY A 146 14.52 8.28 3.19
C GLY A 146 13.79 7.35 2.22
N LYS A 147 13.08 6.34 2.74
CA LYS A 147 12.25 5.44 1.94
C LYS A 147 11.04 6.13 1.30
N LEU A 148 10.33 6.99 2.04
CA LEU A 148 9.22 7.79 1.51
C LEU A 148 9.69 8.71 0.38
N THR A 149 10.86 9.32 0.54
CA THR A 149 11.43 10.22 -0.48
C THR A 149 11.81 9.48 -1.76
N SER A 150 12.30 8.23 -1.66
CA SER A 150 12.52 7.40 -2.84
C SER A 150 11.22 6.95 -3.53
N GLY A 151 10.08 7.05 -2.83
CA GLY A 151 8.76 6.68 -3.30
C GLY A 151 8.55 5.17 -3.43
N VAL A 152 7.29 4.76 -3.60
CA VAL A 152 6.95 3.39 -4.02
C VAL A 152 7.59 3.13 -5.39
N PRO A 153 8.28 1.98 -5.59
CA PRO A 153 8.90 1.65 -6.87
C PRO A 153 7.88 1.75 -8.02
N THR A 154 8.04 2.76 -8.88
CA THR A 154 7.06 3.06 -9.94
C THR A 154 7.04 1.95 -10.99
N TYR A 155 8.17 1.27 -11.18
CA TYR A 155 8.40 0.19 -12.15
C TYR A 155 8.75 -1.16 -11.50
N GLY A 156 8.44 -1.34 -10.21
CA GLY A 156 8.64 -2.62 -9.51
C GLY A 156 7.58 -3.66 -9.85
N THR A 157 7.91 -4.94 -9.71
CA THR A 157 6.94 -6.03 -9.73
C THR A 157 5.98 -5.95 -8.53
N ALA A 158 4.87 -6.68 -8.57
CA ALA A 158 3.97 -6.78 -7.41
C ALA A 158 4.70 -7.28 -6.14
N ASP A 159 5.70 -8.14 -6.29
CA ASP A 159 6.53 -8.62 -5.18
C ASP A 159 7.44 -7.51 -4.62
N ASP A 160 7.97 -6.62 -5.47
CA ASP A 160 8.76 -5.46 -5.03
C ASP A 160 7.92 -4.49 -4.20
N MET A 161 6.66 -4.26 -4.57
CA MET A 161 5.73 -3.42 -3.80
C MET A 161 5.36 -4.04 -2.47
N ARG A 162 5.09 -5.35 -2.43
CA ARG A 162 4.80 -6.08 -1.20
C ARG A 162 5.98 -6.06 -0.24
N ARG A 163 7.19 -6.24 -0.76
CA ARG A 163 8.42 -6.16 0.03
C ARG A 163 8.63 -4.76 0.57
N PHE A 164 8.45 -3.73 -0.24
CA PHE A 164 8.50 -2.34 0.20
C PHE A 164 7.51 -2.08 1.34
N ALA A 165 6.24 -2.49 1.17
CA ALA A 165 5.21 -2.33 2.18
C ALA A 165 5.52 -3.07 3.48
N ALA A 166 6.01 -4.32 3.41
CA ALA A 166 6.38 -5.11 4.57
C ALA A 166 7.56 -4.52 5.35
N GLU A 167 8.61 -4.08 4.64
CA GLU A 167 9.76 -3.43 5.28
C GLU A 167 9.40 -2.09 5.90
N PHE A 168 8.47 -1.34 5.29
CA PHE A 168 7.98 -0.08 5.85
C PHE A 168 7.15 -0.31 7.12
N GLU A 169 6.23 -1.28 7.08
CA GLU A 169 5.40 -1.65 8.22
C GLU A 169 6.25 -2.12 9.42
N GLN A 170 7.34 -2.83 9.17
CA GLN A 170 8.28 -3.19 10.24
C GLN A 170 8.93 -1.95 10.86
N ALA A 171 9.48 -1.05 10.04
CA ALA A 171 10.10 0.18 10.55
C ALA A 171 9.09 1.11 11.26
N ARG A 172 7.81 1.09 10.84
CA ARG A 172 6.72 1.79 11.54
C ARG A 172 6.47 1.23 12.94
N LYS A 173 6.46 -0.10 13.09
CA LYS A 173 6.36 -0.74 14.41
C LYS A 173 7.53 -0.38 15.31
N ASP A 174 8.75 -0.44 14.75
CA ASP A 174 9.95 -0.04 15.48
C ASP A 174 9.85 1.43 15.96
N LEU A 175 9.28 2.31 15.13
CA LEU A 175 9.03 3.71 15.49
C LEU A 175 8.02 3.85 16.62
N ILE A 176 6.90 3.11 16.58
CA ILE A 176 5.88 3.12 17.63
C ILE A 176 6.49 2.65 18.95
N ASP A 177 7.22 1.53 18.93
CA ASP A 177 7.81 0.92 20.11
C ASP A 177 8.83 1.85 20.77
N VAL A 178 9.76 2.43 19.99
CA VAL A 178 10.77 3.36 20.54
C VAL A 178 10.13 4.67 21.04
N THR A 179 9.09 5.16 20.37
CA THR A 179 8.37 6.37 20.81
C THR A 179 7.65 6.10 22.13
N ALA A 180 6.96 4.97 22.27
CA ALA A 180 6.27 4.59 23.50
C ALA A 180 7.25 4.47 24.67
N LEU A 181 8.38 3.77 24.47
CA LEU A 181 9.43 3.66 25.49
C LEU A 181 9.99 5.04 25.89
N ALA A 182 10.20 5.95 24.93
CA ALA A 182 10.66 7.30 25.21
C ALA A 182 9.62 8.12 26.00
N MET A 183 8.33 7.96 25.69
CA MET A 183 7.24 8.64 26.42
C MET A 183 7.13 8.16 27.86
N ASP A 184 7.21 6.85 28.09
CA ASP A 184 7.18 6.26 29.43
C ASP A 184 8.40 6.70 30.25
N SER A 185 9.58 6.74 29.62
CA SER A 185 10.81 7.22 30.22
C SER A 185 10.72 8.71 30.58
N GLY A 186 10.22 9.55 29.67
CA GLY A 186 9.99 10.98 29.91
C GLY A 186 9.01 11.24 31.07
N ALA A 187 7.92 10.48 31.14
CA ALA A 187 6.96 10.56 32.24
C ALA A 187 7.58 10.14 33.59
N SER A 188 8.42 9.10 33.58
CA SER A 188 9.20 8.66 34.75
C SER A 188 10.14 9.77 35.23
N ILE A 189 10.89 10.41 34.33
CA ILE A 189 11.80 11.51 34.64
C ILE A 189 11.03 12.68 35.28
N ILE A 190 9.91 13.10 34.69
CA ILE A 190 9.06 14.17 35.26
C ILE A 190 8.58 13.79 36.68
N GLY A 191 8.17 12.54 36.88
CA GLY A 191 7.80 12.03 38.21
C GLY A 191 8.96 12.10 39.21
N GLN A 192 10.14 11.64 38.83
CA GLN A 192 11.35 11.66 39.65
C GLN A 192 11.81 13.09 39.96
N THR A 193 11.77 14.01 38.99
CA THR A 193 12.07 15.43 39.17
C THR A 193 11.15 16.07 40.20
N ARG A 194 9.84 15.76 40.17
CA ARG A 194 8.88 16.28 41.16
C ARG A 194 9.14 15.73 42.55
N VAL A 195 9.36 14.41 42.68
CA VAL A 195 9.70 13.78 43.96
C VAL A 195 10.97 14.41 44.54
N LEU A 196 12.04 14.47 43.77
CA LEU A 196 13.32 15.01 44.22
C LEU A 196 13.24 16.51 44.54
N GLY A 197 12.51 17.27 43.73
CA GLY A 197 12.30 18.71 43.93
C GLY A 197 11.51 19.05 45.20
N MET A 198 10.66 18.14 45.69
CA MET A 198 9.89 18.32 46.93
C MET A 198 10.65 17.95 48.21
N MET A 199 11.83 17.30 48.10
CA MET A 199 12.56 16.81 49.28
C MET A 199 13.31 17.88 50.08
N VAL A 200 13.43 19.13 49.57
CA VAL A 200 14.21 20.19 50.23
C VAL A 200 13.51 21.53 50.15
N ASP A 201 13.51 22.24 51.28
CA ASP A 201 12.98 23.59 51.41
C ASP A 201 14.01 24.62 50.86
N ASN A 202 14.06 24.76 49.52
CA ASN A 202 14.89 25.75 48.82
C ASN A 202 14.01 26.60 47.87
N PRO A 203 14.10 27.95 47.95
CA PRO A 203 13.24 28.86 47.19
C PRO A 203 13.41 28.78 45.66
N GLU A 204 14.54 28.31 45.13
CA GLU A 204 14.76 28.15 43.69
C GLU A 204 14.15 26.84 43.13
N ARG A 205 13.78 25.88 43.98
CA ARG A 205 13.30 24.54 43.57
C ARG A 205 12.06 24.53 42.71
N PRO A 206 11.02 25.34 42.99
CA PRO A 206 9.83 25.36 42.13
C PRO A 206 10.19 25.69 40.68
N ARG A 207 11.13 26.63 40.48
CA ARG A 207 11.60 27.02 39.15
C ARG A 207 12.41 25.91 38.49
N GLU A 208 13.34 25.29 39.23
CA GLU A 208 14.14 24.17 38.70
C GLU A 208 13.28 22.98 38.28
N ILE A 209 12.24 22.63 39.05
CA ILE A 209 11.30 21.56 38.68
C ILE A 209 10.67 21.87 37.32
N VAL A 210 10.15 23.10 37.17
CA VAL A 210 9.48 23.53 35.93
C VAL A 210 10.47 23.53 34.77
N ASP A 211 11.65 24.11 34.94
CA ASP A 211 12.69 24.18 33.91
C ASP A 211 13.11 22.79 33.43
N THR A 212 13.33 21.85 34.35
CA THR A 212 13.68 20.46 34.03
C THR A 212 12.54 19.71 33.35
N CYS A 213 11.29 19.86 33.84
CA CYS A 213 10.13 19.23 33.20
C CYS A 213 9.93 19.75 31.77
N MET A 214 10.07 21.06 31.55
CA MET A 214 9.93 21.66 30.22
C MET A 214 10.93 21.10 29.21
N VAL A 215 12.18 20.85 29.62
CA VAL A 215 13.20 20.26 28.73
C VAL A 215 12.78 18.87 28.25
N ILE A 216 12.24 18.03 29.13
CA ILE A 216 11.76 16.69 28.78
C ILE A 216 10.49 16.76 27.93
N GLU A 217 9.53 17.60 28.32
CA GLU A 217 8.28 17.80 27.57
C GLU A 217 8.54 18.30 26.14
N GLU A 218 9.51 19.21 25.95
CA GLU A 218 9.90 19.70 24.62
C GLU A 218 10.39 18.58 23.70
N VAL A 219 11.19 17.65 24.24
CA VAL A 219 11.65 16.48 23.48
C VAL A 219 10.48 15.53 23.19
N MET A 220 9.65 15.22 24.19
CA MET A 220 8.48 14.36 24.00
C MET A 220 7.53 14.90 22.92
N LEU A 221 7.24 16.21 22.94
CA LEU A 221 6.39 16.85 21.93
C LEU A 221 6.97 16.70 20.52
N ARG A 222 8.29 16.89 20.37
CA ARG A 222 8.99 16.70 19.10
C ARG A 222 8.89 15.27 18.59
N LEU A 223 9.08 14.27 19.46
CA LEU A 223 8.94 12.85 19.10
C LEU A 223 7.50 12.53 18.65
N ALA A 224 6.49 13.06 19.35
CA ALA A 224 5.09 12.90 18.97
C ALA A 224 4.77 13.54 17.61
N GLU A 225 5.30 14.74 17.35
CA GLU A 225 5.12 15.45 16.07
C GLU A 225 5.79 14.70 14.91
N GLN A 226 7.02 14.22 15.11
CA GLN A 226 7.76 13.43 14.12
C GLN A 226 7.05 12.11 13.81
N TRP A 227 6.58 11.40 14.84
CA TRP A 227 5.76 10.19 14.66
C TRP A 227 4.51 10.49 13.83
N LYS A 228 3.73 11.50 14.21
CA LYS A 228 2.49 11.88 13.53
C LYS A 228 2.74 12.26 12.06
N THR A 229 3.78 13.03 11.78
CA THR A 229 4.12 13.45 10.42
C THR A 229 4.51 12.25 9.55
N THR A 230 5.26 11.31 10.13
CA THR A 230 5.67 10.08 9.45
C THR A 230 4.45 9.18 9.17
N GLU A 231 3.52 9.07 10.11
CA GLU A 231 2.29 8.29 9.95
C GLU A 231 1.39 8.87 8.84
N LEU A 232 1.16 10.19 8.84
CA LEU A 232 0.38 10.84 7.79
C LEU A 232 1.01 10.68 6.40
N SER A 233 2.34 10.74 6.33
CA SER A 233 3.06 10.52 5.07
C SER A 233 2.93 9.07 4.59
N TRP A 234 2.90 8.11 5.52
CA TRP A 234 2.65 6.71 5.21
C TRP A 234 1.24 6.44 4.72
N GLU A 235 0.21 7.00 5.36
CA GLU A 235 -1.19 6.84 4.91
C GLU A 235 -1.36 7.22 3.43
N VAL A 236 -0.67 8.27 2.99
CA VAL A 236 -0.66 8.71 1.59
C VAL A 236 0.00 7.67 0.67
N GLU A 237 1.17 7.14 1.03
CA GLU A 237 1.85 6.13 0.22
C GLU A 237 1.12 4.78 0.23
N GLN A 238 0.55 4.38 1.37
CA GLN A 238 -0.25 3.16 1.48
C GLN A 238 -1.50 3.23 0.59
N ALA A 239 -2.16 4.39 0.55
CA ALA A 239 -3.27 4.62 -0.38
C ALA A 239 -2.85 4.45 -1.85
N LYS A 240 -1.63 4.87 -2.22
CA LYS A 240 -1.08 4.65 -3.57
C LYS A 240 -0.80 3.18 -3.87
N VAL A 241 -0.23 2.44 -2.91
CA VAL A 241 0.01 0.99 -3.07
C VAL A 241 -1.31 0.24 -3.25
N GLY A 242 -2.30 0.50 -2.39
CA GLY A 242 -3.63 -0.10 -2.49
C GLY A 242 -4.33 0.25 -3.80
N ALA A 243 -4.27 1.52 -4.20
CA ALA A 243 -4.77 1.99 -5.49
C ALA A 243 -4.17 1.22 -6.68
N LYS A 244 -2.86 0.94 -6.64
CA LYS A 244 -2.16 0.20 -7.69
C LYS A 244 -2.48 -1.30 -7.68
N GLU A 245 -2.58 -1.91 -6.49
CA GLU A 245 -3.01 -3.32 -6.37
C GLU A 245 -4.41 -3.56 -6.93
N GLU A 246 -5.32 -2.59 -6.75
CA GLU A 246 -6.68 -2.65 -7.31
C GLU A 246 -6.73 -2.47 -8.83
N THR A 247 -5.88 -1.62 -9.41
CA THR A 247 -5.85 -1.31 -10.85
C THR A 247 -5.03 -2.31 -11.69
N GLU A 248 -4.00 -2.92 -11.11
CA GLU A 248 -3.11 -3.89 -11.78
C GLU A 248 -3.85 -5.05 -12.51
N PRO A 249 -4.83 -5.75 -11.91
CA PRO A 249 -5.57 -6.80 -12.63
C PRO A 249 -6.40 -6.23 -13.79
N LEU A 250 -6.93 -5.01 -13.64
CA LEU A 250 -7.71 -4.34 -14.68
C LEU A 250 -6.84 -3.99 -15.89
N TRP A 251 -5.61 -3.53 -15.65
CA TRP A 251 -4.62 -3.29 -16.71
C TRP A 251 -4.28 -4.58 -17.46
N ARG A 252 -4.00 -5.67 -16.74
CA ARG A 252 -3.72 -6.98 -17.35
C ARG A 252 -4.89 -7.49 -18.21
N ASP A 253 -6.12 -7.36 -17.72
CA ASP A 253 -7.32 -7.73 -18.48
C ASP A 253 -7.45 -6.88 -19.75
N LEU A 254 -7.21 -5.57 -19.65
CA LEU A 254 -7.31 -4.65 -20.79
C LEU A 254 -6.26 -4.93 -21.86
N GLU A 255 -5.02 -5.22 -21.46
CA GLU A 255 -3.94 -5.64 -22.36
C GLU A 255 -4.19 -6.99 -23.01
N ALA A 256 -4.82 -7.92 -22.30
CA ALA A 256 -5.24 -9.20 -22.87
C ALA A 256 -6.30 -8.99 -23.96
N VAL A 257 -7.30 -8.13 -23.72
CA VAL A 257 -8.33 -7.78 -24.72
C VAL A 257 -7.71 -7.09 -25.94
N ASP A 258 -6.78 -6.15 -25.75
CA ASP A 258 -6.13 -5.42 -26.85
C ASP A 258 -5.24 -6.35 -27.72
N ARG A 259 -4.48 -7.26 -27.09
CA ARG A 259 -3.71 -8.29 -27.80
C ARG A 259 -4.61 -9.25 -28.57
N TRP A 260 -5.69 -9.71 -27.94
CA TRP A 260 -6.67 -10.56 -28.60
C TRP A 260 -7.29 -9.84 -29.81
N LEU A 261 -7.70 -8.57 -29.66
CA LEU A 261 -8.31 -7.79 -30.74
C LEU A 261 -7.35 -7.64 -31.93
N THR A 262 -6.07 -7.37 -31.67
CA THR A 262 -5.05 -7.26 -32.72
C THR A 262 -4.89 -8.58 -33.48
N THR A 263 -4.89 -9.71 -32.77
CA THR A 263 -4.81 -11.05 -33.38
C THR A 263 -6.06 -11.37 -34.19
N ALA A 264 -7.23 -11.05 -33.65
CA ALA A 264 -8.52 -11.26 -34.30
C ALA A 264 -8.68 -10.45 -35.60
N GLN A 265 -8.17 -9.22 -35.62
CA GLN A 265 -8.14 -8.37 -36.82
C GLN A 265 -7.27 -9.00 -37.93
N GLN A 266 -6.13 -9.59 -37.58
CA GLN A 266 -5.28 -10.29 -38.54
C GLN A 266 -5.97 -11.55 -39.08
N GLU A 267 -6.69 -12.29 -38.24
CA GLU A 267 -7.39 -13.50 -38.66
C GLU A 267 -8.55 -13.19 -39.63
N ILE A 268 -9.28 -12.09 -39.43
CA ILE A 268 -10.29 -11.63 -40.41
C ILE A 268 -9.68 -11.41 -41.79
N ILE A 269 -8.52 -10.74 -41.86
CA ILE A 269 -7.82 -10.47 -43.12
C ILE A 269 -7.43 -11.78 -43.78
N ARG A 270 -6.85 -12.71 -43.02
CA ARG A 270 -6.44 -14.03 -43.51
C ARG A 270 -7.60 -14.84 -44.05
N LEU A 271 -8.71 -14.91 -43.30
CA LEU A 271 -9.93 -15.61 -43.71
C LEU A 271 -10.51 -15.09 -45.01
N SER A 272 -10.38 -13.78 -45.23
CA SER A 272 -10.91 -13.10 -46.41
C SER A 272 -9.98 -13.21 -47.64
N ALA A 273 -8.76 -13.73 -47.47
CA ALA A 273 -7.75 -13.82 -48.53
C ALA A 273 -7.79 -15.13 -49.35
N GLY A 274 -8.88 -15.91 -49.27
CA GLY A 274 -9.08 -17.10 -50.10
C GLY A 274 -9.27 -18.42 -49.36
N ALA A 275 -9.72 -18.40 -48.10
CA ALA A 275 -10.15 -19.62 -47.42
C ALA A 275 -11.41 -20.22 -48.10
N GLU A 276 -11.56 -21.54 -47.99
CA GLU A 276 -12.82 -22.18 -48.37
C GLU A 276 -13.96 -21.59 -47.54
N VAL A 277 -15.07 -21.22 -48.20
CA VAL A 277 -16.16 -20.48 -47.55
C VAL A 277 -16.78 -21.22 -46.37
N SER A 278 -16.87 -22.56 -46.45
CA SER A 278 -17.43 -23.42 -45.41
C SER A 278 -16.58 -23.34 -44.13
N GLN A 279 -15.26 -23.46 -44.26
CA GLN A 279 -14.29 -23.32 -43.19
C GLN A 279 -14.27 -21.89 -42.63
N ALA A 280 -14.27 -20.89 -43.52
CA ALA A 280 -14.30 -19.48 -43.12
C ALA A 280 -15.55 -19.15 -42.30
N SER A 281 -16.73 -19.64 -42.71
CA SER A 281 -17.98 -19.45 -41.97
C SER A 281 -17.90 -19.98 -40.55
N GLN A 282 -17.40 -21.22 -40.36
CA GLN A 282 -17.23 -21.82 -39.03
C GLN A 282 -16.24 -21.01 -38.17
N GLN A 283 -15.14 -20.57 -38.77
CA GLN A 283 -14.12 -19.78 -38.07
C GLN A 283 -14.63 -18.38 -37.69
N PHE A 284 -15.45 -17.74 -38.54
CA PHE A 284 -16.12 -16.49 -38.18
C PHE A 284 -17.13 -16.65 -37.04
N ASP A 285 -17.85 -17.77 -36.96
CA ASP A 285 -18.75 -18.06 -35.84
C ASP A 285 -17.99 -18.27 -34.51
N HIS A 286 -16.86 -18.97 -34.55
CA HIS A 286 -15.98 -19.11 -33.37
C HIS A 286 -15.42 -17.75 -32.95
N LEU A 287 -14.87 -16.98 -33.90
CA LEU A 287 -14.31 -15.66 -33.62
C LEU A 287 -15.36 -14.70 -33.06
N PHE A 288 -16.60 -14.79 -33.52
CA PHE A 288 -17.71 -13.98 -32.99
C PHE A 288 -18.07 -14.36 -31.55
N THR A 289 -18.02 -15.65 -31.21
CA THR A 289 -18.23 -16.14 -29.85
C THR A 289 -17.14 -15.62 -28.90
N ASP A 290 -15.88 -15.72 -29.31
CA ASP A 290 -14.74 -15.17 -28.57
C ASP A 290 -14.86 -13.66 -28.41
N ALA A 291 -15.28 -12.94 -29.46
CA ALA A 291 -15.51 -11.50 -29.41
C ALA A 291 -16.56 -11.11 -28.37
N LYS A 292 -17.62 -11.91 -28.20
CA LYS A 292 -18.62 -11.67 -27.15
C LYS A 292 -18.06 -11.88 -25.75
N GLN A 293 -17.18 -12.86 -25.57
CA GLN A 293 -16.47 -13.06 -24.31
C GLN A 293 -15.58 -11.84 -24.00
N GLN A 294 -14.76 -11.38 -24.95
CA GLN A 294 -13.89 -10.22 -24.73
C GLN A 294 -14.68 -8.92 -24.52
N GLN A 295 -15.82 -8.75 -25.19
CA GLN A 295 -16.74 -7.63 -24.95
C GLN A 295 -17.25 -7.60 -23.51
N SER A 296 -17.53 -8.77 -22.92
CA SER A 296 -17.94 -8.88 -21.52
C SER A 296 -16.81 -8.49 -20.56
N THR A 297 -15.57 -8.92 -20.85
CA THR A 297 -14.37 -8.53 -20.09
C THR A 297 -14.17 -7.02 -20.14
N LEU A 298 -14.20 -6.42 -21.33
CA LEU A 298 -14.03 -4.97 -21.51
C LEU A 298 -15.12 -4.16 -20.77
N ARG A 299 -16.37 -4.63 -20.79
CA ARG A 299 -17.46 -4.00 -20.02
C ARG A 299 -17.21 -4.10 -18.52
N ARG A 300 -16.75 -5.25 -18.01
CA ARG A 300 -16.42 -5.43 -16.59
C ARG A 300 -15.28 -4.50 -16.18
N VAL A 301 -14.22 -4.39 -16.97
CA VAL A 301 -13.09 -3.50 -16.70
C VAL A 301 -13.52 -2.04 -16.69
N SER A 302 -14.32 -1.61 -17.68
CA SER A 302 -14.88 -0.24 -17.73
C SER A 302 -15.75 0.09 -16.51
N GLN A 303 -16.61 -0.83 -16.07
CA GLN A 303 -17.43 -0.61 -14.87
C GLN A 303 -16.60 -0.58 -13.59
N ALA A 304 -15.53 -1.37 -13.53
CA ALA A 304 -14.61 -1.37 -12.40
C ALA A 304 -13.82 -0.06 -12.34
N SER A 305 -13.32 0.47 -13.47
CA SER A 305 -12.61 1.75 -13.49
C SER A 305 -13.52 2.91 -13.08
N GLU A 306 -14.78 2.92 -13.54
CA GLU A 306 -15.78 3.92 -13.15
C GLU A 306 -16.12 3.90 -11.65
N ARG A 307 -15.87 2.81 -10.92
CA ARG A 307 -16.08 2.75 -9.46
C ARG A 307 -14.90 3.32 -8.68
N LEU A 308 -13.71 3.37 -9.29
CA LEU A 308 -12.47 3.85 -8.69
C LEU A 308 -12.29 5.37 -8.85
N ILE A 309 -13.39 6.15 -8.80
CA ILE A 309 -13.36 7.61 -8.97
C ILE A 309 -12.49 8.24 -7.87
N GLY A 310 -11.54 9.08 -8.28
CA GLY A 310 -10.59 9.75 -7.38
C GLY A 310 -9.19 9.12 -7.36
N ASN A 311 -9.03 7.91 -7.91
CA ASN A 311 -7.71 7.31 -8.15
C ASN A 311 -7.10 7.87 -9.45
N ALA A 312 -5.88 8.43 -9.37
CA ALA A 312 -5.20 9.01 -10.53
C ALA A 312 -4.93 7.99 -11.65
N GLU A 313 -4.69 6.72 -11.30
CA GLU A 313 -4.51 5.64 -12.26
C GLU A 313 -5.82 5.23 -12.95
N SER A 314 -6.96 5.42 -12.28
CA SER A 314 -8.29 5.11 -12.83
C SER A 314 -8.65 5.99 -14.04
N GLY A 315 -8.17 7.23 -14.07
CA GLY A 315 -8.34 8.12 -15.22
C GLY A 315 -7.73 7.54 -16.50
N GLN A 316 -6.48 7.08 -16.43
CA GLN A 316 -5.79 6.46 -17.57
C GLN A 316 -6.46 5.15 -18.01
N LEU A 317 -6.92 4.33 -17.06
CA LEU A 317 -7.69 3.12 -17.31
C LEU A 317 -8.98 3.43 -18.09
N THR A 318 -9.71 4.44 -17.66
CA THR A 318 -10.98 4.86 -18.27
C THR A 318 -10.76 5.34 -19.71
N ASP A 319 -9.77 6.20 -19.94
CA ASP A 319 -9.43 6.68 -21.28
C ASP A 319 -9.04 5.54 -22.22
N ARG A 320 -8.28 4.56 -21.72
CA ARG A 320 -7.87 3.39 -22.51
C ARG A 320 -9.04 2.45 -22.78
N CYS A 321 -9.96 2.28 -21.83
CA CYS A 321 -11.21 1.54 -22.02
C CYS A 321 -12.07 2.16 -23.13
N VAL A 322 -12.26 3.48 -23.11
CA VAL A 322 -13.05 4.20 -24.13
C VAL A 322 -12.46 4.00 -25.52
N ASN A 323 -11.15 4.16 -25.67
CA ASN A 323 -10.46 3.96 -26.93
C ASN A 323 -10.55 2.52 -27.44
N LEU A 324 -10.33 1.55 -26.55
CA LEU A 324 -10.41 0.13 -26.93
C LEU A 324 -11.84 -0.28 -27.28
N LYS A 325 -12.84 0.22 -26.55
CA LYS A 325 -14.26 -0.04 -26.82
C LYS A 325 -14.67 0.46 -28.20
N ARG A 326 -14.23 1.66 -28.60
CA ARG A 326 -14.48 2.17 -29.97
C ARG A 326 -13.91 1.24 -31.03
N ARG A 327 -12.63 0.83 -30.89
CA ARG A 327 -11.98 -0.12 -31.82
C ARG A 327 -12.70 -1.47 -31.84
N PHE A 328 -13.15 -1.94 -30.68
CA PHE A 328 -13.87 -3.21 -30.55
C PHE A 328 -15.25 -3.17 -31.23
N ASP A 329 -15.97 -2.06 -31.10
CA ASP A 329 -17.28 -1.87 -31.74
C ASP A 329 -17.17 -1.74 -33.27
N GLU A 330 -16.08 -1.14 -33.78
CA GLU A 330 -15.75 -1.15 -35.22
C GLU A 330 -15.45 -2.58 -35.70
N PHE A 331 -14.62 -3.32 -34.97
CA PHE A 331 -14.28 -4.71 -35.28
C PHE A 331 -15.52 -5.63 -35.26
N LEU A 332 -16.37 -5.54 -34.24
CA LEU A 332 -17.59 -6.37 -34.15
C LEU A 332 -18.54 -6.14 -35.33
N ARG A 333 -18.67 -4.89 -35.80
CA ARG A 333 -19.51 -4.56 -36.96
C ARG A 333 -18.95 -5.19 -38.25
N ASP A 334 -17.64 -5.12 -38.45
CA ASP A 334 -16.99 -5.77 -39.60
C ASP A 334 -17.14 -7.31 -39.53
N LEU A 335 -16.84 -7.89 -38.36
CA LEU A 335 -16.97 -9.33 -38.13
C LEU A 335 -18.39 -9.84 -38.37
N GLU A 336 -19.41 -9.14 -37.85
CA GLU A 336 -20.81 -9.54 -38.04
C GLU A 336 -21.23 -9.51 -39.52
N THR A 337 -20.74 -8.51 -40.26
CA THR A 337 -20.99 -8.38 -41.70
C THR A 337 -20.36 -9.54 -42.47
N ARG A 338 -19.09 -9.85 -42.20
CA ARG A 338 -18.36 -10.96 -42.84
C ARG A 338 -18.96 -12.32 -42.49
N ARG A 339 -19.34 -12.52 -41.23
CA ARG A 339 -19.98 -13.76 -40.76
C ARG A 339 -21.31 -14.01 -41.49
N LYS A 340 -22.16 -12.99 -41.63
CA LYS A 340 -23.43 -13.08 -42.39
C LYS A 340 -23.17 -13.42 -43.85
N ASN A 341 -22.22 -12.74 -44.48
CA ASN A 341 -21.83 -13.00 -45.86
C ASN A 341 -21.33 -14.45 -46.05
N ALA A 342 -20.42 -14.92 -45.19
CA ALA A 342 -19.88 -16.29 -45.25
C ALA A 342 -20.98 -17.35 -45.14
N LEU A 343 -21.94 -17.15 -44.23
CA LEU A 343 -23.07 -18.05 -44.03
C LEU A 343 -23.99 -18.09 -45.25
N GLU A 344 -24.35 -16.92 -45.80
CA GLU A 344 -25.20 -16.83 -46.99
C GLU A 344 -24.54 -17.48 -48.22
N VAL A 345 -23.24 -17.26 -48.41
CA VAL A 345 -22.49 -17.88 -49.50
C VAL A 345 -22.40 -19.40 -49.30
N THR A 346 -22.17 -19.87 -48.07
CA THR A 346 -22.20 -21.31 -47.75
C THR A 346 -23.55 -21.93 -48.10
N HIS A 347 -24.66 -21.29 -47.70
CA HIS A 347 -26.01 -21.75 -48.03
C HIS A 347 -26.28 -21.74 -49.53
N PHE A 348 -25.79 -20.72 -50.25
CA PHE A 348 -25.87 -20.65 -51.71
C PHE A 348 -25.17 -21.85 -52.36
N PHE A 349 -23.95 -22.20 -51.94
CA PHE A 349 -23.24 -23.36 -52.49
C PHE A 349 -23.95 -24.68 -52.19
N GLN A 350 -24.48 -24.85 -50.98
CA GLN A 350 -25.27 -26.03 -50.61
C GLN A 350 -26.54 -26.15 -51.48
N SER A 351 -27.29 -25.05 -51.61
CA SER A 351 -28.52 -25.01 -52.42
C SER A 351 -28.23 -25.21 -53.91
N SER A 352 -27.15 -24.62 -54.40
CA SER A 352 -26.68 -24.77 -55.78
C SER A 352 -26.35 -26.22 -56.12
N ASN A 353 -25.67 -26.94 -55.22
CA ASN A 353 -25.36 -28.35 -55.42
C ASN A 353 -26.64 -29.22 -55.43
N VAL A 354 -27.62 -28.91 -54.57
CA VAL A 354 -28.93 -29.60 -54.59
C VAL A 354 -29.65 -29.36 -55.92
N VAL A 355 -29.71 -28.11 -56.40
CA VAL A 355 -30.34 -27.77 -57.68
C VAL A 355 -29.61 -28.42 -58.85
N LEU A 356 -28.28 -28.40 -58.88
CA LEU A 356 -27.51 -29.08 -59.93
C LEU A 356 -27.80 -30.58 -59.98
N ASN A 357 -27.91 -31.25 -58.83
CA ASN A 357 -28.29 -32.66 -58.77
C ASN A 357 -29.73 -32.92 -59.27
N GLN A 358 -30.67 -32.03 -58.94
CA GLN A 358 -32.04 -32.10 -59.46
C GLN A 358 -32.08 -31.89 -60.97
N LEU A 359 -31.35 -30.89 -61.49
CA LEU A 359 -31.23 -30.63 -62.93
C LEU A 359 -30.58 -31.82 -63.66
N ASN A 360 -29.54 -32.42 -63.09
CA ASN A 360 -28.94 -33.65 -63.63
C ASN A 360 -29.96 -34.79 -63.72
N SER A 361 -30.80 -34.96 -62.70
CA SER A 361 -31.86 -35.98 -62.69
C SER A 361 -32.92 -35.68 -63.75
N MET A 362 -33.38 -34.43 -63.85
CA MET A 362 -34.34 -34.00 -64.87
C MET A 362 -33.80 -34.16 -66.28
N GLU A 363 -32.51 -33.93 -66.52
CA GLU A 363 -31.90 -34.17 -67.83
C GLU A 363 -31.98 -35.65 -68.22
N ILE A 364 -31.71 -36.56 -67.26
CA ILE A 364 -31.85 -38.00 -67.46
C ILE A 364 -33.31 -38.38 -67.74
N ASP A 365 -34.24 -37.80 -66.98
CA ASP A 365 -35.68 -38.03 -67.16
C ASP A 365 -36.15 -37.54 -68.54
N ILE A 366 -35.74 -36.35 -69.00
CA ILE A 366 -36.08 -35.83 -70.34
C ILE A 366 -35.58 -36.75 -71.46
N ARG A 367 -34.39 -37.36 -71.29
CA ARG A 367 -33.84 -38.30 -72.28
C ARG A 367 -34.67 -39.59 -72.37
N SER A 368 -35.32 -39.99 -71.28
CA SER A 368 -36.06 -41.27 -71.18
C SER A 368 -37.59 -41.14 -71.22
N ALA A 369 -38.13 -39.94 -71.02
CA ALA A 369 -39.56 -39.66 -70.98
C ALA A 369 -40.20 -39.52 -72.38
N ASN A 370 -41.53 -39.63 -72.43
CA ASN A 370 -42.31 -39.29 -73.62
C ASN A 370 -42.34 -37.76 -73.83
N ALA A 371 -42.59 -37.32 -75.06
CA ALA A 371 -42.37 -35.94 -75.46
C ALA A 371 -43.32 -34.91 -74.81
N ALA A 372 -44.50 -35.31 -74.36
CA ALA A 372 -45.38 -34.46 -73.55
C ALA A 372 -44.79 -34.18 -72.16
N MET A 373 -44.25 -35.20 -71.50
CA MET A 373 -43.59 -35.07 -70.20
C MET A 373 -42.26 -34.31 -70.31
N ALA A 374 -41.52 -34.49 -71.41
CA ALA A 374 -40.30 -33.73 -71.68
C ALA A 374 -40.56 -32.21 -71.82
N GLY A 375 -41.71 -31.83 -72.40
CA GLY A 375 -42.11 -30.43 -72.56
C GLY A 375 -42.36 -29.69 -71.23
N GLU A 376 -42.89 -30.38 -70.23
CA GLU A 376 -43.20 -29.81 -68.89
C GLU A 376 -41.95 -29.72 -67.98
N LEU A 377 -40.94 -30.55 -68.21
CA LEU A 377 -39.71 -30.57 -67.40
C LEU A 377 -38.81 -29.35 -67.64
N GLY A 378 -38.89 -28.71 -68.82
CA GLY A 378 -38.16 -27.47 -69.12
C GLY A 378 -38.60 -26.28 -68.24
N PRO A 379 -39.89 -25.91 -68.24
CA PRO A 379 -40.43 -24.89 -67.34
C PRO A 379 -40.19 -25.19 -65.86
N LEU A 380 -40.29 -26.45 -65.45
CA LEU A 380 -40.02 -26.87 -64.07
C LEU A 380 -38.55 -26.70 -63.68
N ALA A 381 -37.62 -27.03 -64.59
CA ALA A 381 -36.19 -26.81 -64.40
C ALA A 381 -35.88 -25.32 -64.21
N ARG A 382 -36.50 -24.45 -65.02
CA ARG A 382 -36.38 -22.99 -64.87
C ARG A 382 -36.89 -22.51 -63.53
N GLN A 383 -38.09 -22.94 -63.14
CA GLN A 383 -38.71 -22.58 -61.86
C GLN A 383 -37.81 -22.93 -60.66
N LYS A 384 -37.06 -24.03 -60.73
CA LYS A 384 -36.14 -24.47 -59.68
C LYS A 384 -34.78 -23.77 -59.71
N ALA A 385 -34.25 -23.46 -60.88
CA ALA A 385 -32.91 -22.90 -61.05
C ALA A 385 -32.88 -21.37 -60.91
N GLU A 386 -33.90 -20.67 -61.39
CA GLU A 386 -33.96 -19.21 -61.45
C GLU A 386 -33.83 -18.51 -60.08
N PRO A 387 -34.43 -19.01 -58.97
CA PRO A 387 -34.22 -18.41 -57.64
C PRO A 387 -32.76 -18.45 -57.18
N ILE A 388 -32.07 -19.57 -57.43
CA ILE A 388 -30.66 -19.74 -57.03
C ILE A 388 -29.74 -18.91 -57.92
N VAL A 389 -30.03 -18.80 -59.22
CA VAL A 389 -29.29 -17.92 -60.13
C VAL A 389 -29.41 -16.45 -59.72
N ASN A 390 -30.63 -16.00 -59.41
CA ASN A 390 -30.87 -14.64 -58.94
C ASN A 390 -30.17 -14.39 -57.59
N GLN A 391 -30.18 -15.38 -56.68
CA GLN A 391 -29.44 -15.31 -55.43
C GLN A 391 -27.93 -15.17 -55.68
N GLY A 392 -27.34 -15.98 -56.57
CA GLY A 392 -25.92 -15.91 -56.91
C GLY A 392 -25.51 -14.55 -57.47
N ARG A 393 -26.27 -14.02 -58.44
CA ARG A 393 -26.04 -12.67 -59.00
C ARG A 393 -26.12 -11.56 -57.93
N THR A 394 -27.10 -11.66 -57.04
CA THR A 394 -27.27 -10.69 -55.93
C THR A 394 -26.10 -10.74 -54.96
N LEU A 395 -25.63 -11.95 -54.60
CA LEU A 395 -24.48 -12.14 -53.72
C LEU A 395 -23.18 -11.60 -54.35
N SER A 396 -22.90 -11.91 -55.61
CA SER A 396 -21.73 -11.40 -56.33
C SER A 396 -21.72 -9.87 -56.41
N HIS A 397 -22.86 -9.25 -56.71
CA HIS A 397 -22.98 -7.78 -56.74
C HIS A 397 -22.73 -7.16 -55.35
N ARG A 398 -23.23 -7.77 -54.28
CA ARG A 398 -23.09 -7.26 -52.91
C ARG A 398 -21.67 -7.38 -52.35
N LEU A 399 -20.99 -8.48 -52.64
CA LEU A 399 -19.60 -8.71 -52.21
C LEU A 399 -18.60 -7.90 -53.05
N GLY A 400 -18.95 -7.63 -54.31
CA GLY A 400 -18.13 -6.87 -55.24
C GLY A 400 -16.99 -7.69 -55.84
N ALA A 401 -16.39 -7.17 -56.90
CA ALA A 401 -15.39 -7.90 -57.71
C ALA A 401 -14.07 -8.20 -56.98
N SER A 402 -13.79 -7.50 -55.88
CA SER A 402 -12.55 -7.65 -55.10
C SER A 402 -12.65 -8.72 -53.99
N ASP A 403 -13.82 -9.27 -53.73
CA ASP A 403 -14.00 -10.33 -52.74
C ASP A 403 -13.56 -11.70 -53.30
N ALA A 404 -12.84 -12.47 -52.50
CA ALA A 404 -12.27 -13.75 -52.90
C ALA A 404 -13.34 -14.80 -53.30
N TRP A 405 -14.57 -14.69 -52.79
CA TRP A 405 -15.64 -15.64 -53.08
C TRP A 405 -16.45 -15.27 -54.32
N THR A 406 -16.43 -14.01 -54.77
CA THR A 406 -17.23 -13.54 -55.92
C THR A 406 -17.00 -14.37 -57.17
N VAL A 407 -15.73 -14.65 -57.50
CA VAL A 407 -15.36 -15.48 -58.66
C VAL A 407 -15.95 -16.90 -58.56
N SER A 408 -15.93 -17.48 -57.37
CA SER A 408 -16.47 -18.84 -57.13
C SER A 408 -18.00 -18.87 -57.23
N ILE A 409 -18.68 -17.82 -56.74
CA ILE A 409 -20.13 -17.66 -56.84
C ILE A 409 -20.55 -17.48 -58.30
N GLU A 410 -19.86 -16.63 -59.05
CA GLU A 410 -20.12 -16.42 -60.48
C GLU A 410 -19.91 -17.70 -61.28
N HIS A 411 -18.82 -18.44 -60.99
CA HIS A 411 -18.58 -19.73 -61.63
C HIS A 411 -19.72 -20.72 -61.40
N LYS A 412 -20.15 -20.88 -60.13
CA LYS A 412 -21.26 -21.79 -59.77
C LYS A 412 -22.60 -21.33 -60.36
N THR A 413 -22.85 -20.02 -60.41
CA THR A 413 -24.04 -19.44 -61.05
C THR A 413 -24.07 -19.75 -62.55
N ASN A 414 -22.96 -19.51 -63.24
CA ASN A 414 -22.82 -19.81 -64.66
C ASN A 414 -22.94 -21.32 -64.96
N GLU A 415 -22.47 -22.19 -64.06
CA GLU A 415 -22.65 -23.65 -64.16
C GLU A 415 -24.14 -24.02 -64.19
N ILE A 416 -24.94 -23.46 -63.27
CA ILE A 416 -26.39 -23.69 -63.20
C ILE A 416 -27.09 -23.15 -64.44
N GLU A 417 -26.76 -21.93 -64.89
CA GLU A 417 -27.37 -21.32 -66.07
C GLU A 417 -27.10 -22.12 -67.35
N ARG A 418 -25.86 -22.59 -67.53
CA ARG A 418 -25.50 -23.45 -68.67
C ARG A 418 -26.28 -24.76 -68.63
N LYS A 419 -26.40 -25.38 -67.46
CA LYS A 419 -27.16 -26.62 -67.27
C LYS A 419 -28.64 -26.42 -67.57
N LEU A 420 -29.22 -25.32 -67.08
CA LEU A 420 -30.61 -24.95 -67.34
C LEU A 420 -30.85 -24.76 -68.85
N THR A 421 -30.00 -24.00 -69.52
CA THR A 421 -30.10 -23.76 -70.97
C THR A 421 -30.04 -25.08 -71.76
N ALA A 422 -29.15 -25.99 -71.37
CA ALA A 422 -29.05 -27.31 -71.99
C ALA A 422 -30.35 -28.12 -71.82
N ILE A 423 -30.92 -28.16 -70.62
CA ILE A 423 -32.19 -28.85 -70.31
C ILE A 423 -33.35 -28.25 -71.10
N GLU A 424 -33.46 -26.93 -71.16
CA GLU A 424 -34.51 -26.24 -71.91
C GLU A 424 -34.41 -26.52 -73.42
N SER A 425 -33.20 -26.52 -73.97
CA SER A 425 -32.98 -26.88 -75.38
C SER A 425 -33.34 -28.33 -75.69
N LEU A 426 -33.04 -29.24 -74.76
CA LEU A 426 -33.35 -30.68 -74.87
C LEU A 426 -34.86 -30.94 -74.72
N ALA A 427 -35.52 -30.25 -73.79
CA ALA A 427 -36.97 -30.29 -73.63
C ALA A 427 -37.69 -29.77 -74.88
N ALA A 428 -37.20 -28.66 -75.45
CA ALA A 428 -37.77 -28.05 -76.65
C ALA A 428 -37.58 -28.92 -77.92
N SER A 429 -36.45 -29.63 -78.04
CA SER A 429 -36.23 -30.55 -79.17
C SER A 429 -37.13 -31.78 -79.08
N ARG A 430 -37.30 -32.38 -77.90
CA ARG A 430 -38.22 -33.50 -77.69
C ARG A 430 -39.70 -33.10 -77.79
N GLY A 431 -40.07 -31.91 -77.31
CA GLY A 431 -41.44 -31.40 -77.43
C GLY A 431 -41.88 -31.17 -78.88
N LYS A 432 -40.95 -30.85 -79.78
CA LYS A 432 -41.22 -30.74 -81.23
C LYS A 432 -41.46 -32.09 -81.92
N GLU A 433 -40.91 -33.20 -81.41
CA GLU A 433 -41.20 -34.54 -81.93
C GLU A 433 -42.70 -34.91 -81.84
N VAL A 434 -43.49 -34.21 -81.01
CA VAL A 434 -44.96 -34.34 -80.92
C VAL A 434 -45.71 -33.48 -81.94
N ILE A 435 -45.13 -32.35 -82.36
CA ILE A 435 -45.76 -31.45 -83.33
C ILE A 435 -45.60 -32.00 -84.76
N ASP A 436 -44.52 -32.73 -85.03
CA ASP A 436 -44.28 -33.34 -86.36
C ASP A 436 -44.97 -34.71 -86.54
N PHE A 437 -45.68 -35.23 -85.53
CA PHE A 437 -46.44 -36.51 -85.57
C PHE A 437 -47.97 -36.35 -85.44
N LEU A 438 -48.47 -35.11 -85.32
CA LEU A 438 -49.88 -34.75 -85.50
C LEU A 438 -50.06 -34.12 -86.87
#